data_AF-A0A9W9G708-F1
#
_entry.id   AF-A0A9W9G708-F1
#
_cell.length_a   1.000
_cell.length_b   1.000
_cell.length_c   1.000
_cell.angle_alpha   90.00
_cell.angle_beta   90.00
_cell.angle_gamma   90.00
#
_symmetry.space_group_name_H-M   'P 1'
#
loop_
_entity.id
_entity.type
_entity.pdbx_description
1 polymer ?
#
loop_
_entity_poly.entity_id
_entity_poly.type
_entity_poly.pdbx_seq_one_letter_code
_entity_poly.pdbx_strand_id
1 'polypeptide(L)' 'MSLWSTYRGLAPKTRALFGVGVMAWATIGLWTSPKVEDALGMHASKEEQEALDRQLAVRISRVGGDESKDETN' A
#
# COMPACT_ATOMS: atom_id res chain seq x y z
N MET A 1 -4.19 9.76 -34.73
CA MET A 1 -5.08 10.40 -33.73
C MET A 1 -4.69 9.89 -32.35
N SER A 2 -4.63 10.75 -31.34
CA SER A 2 -4.26 10.35 -29.98
C SER A 2 -5.41 9.58 -29.31
N LEU A 3 -5.10 8.51 -28.56
CA LEU A 3 -6.06 7.76 -27.75
C LEU A 3 -6.84 8.67 -26.79
N TRP A 4 -6.21 9.78 -26.36
CA TRP A 4 -6.82 10.81 -25.54
C TRP A 4 -7.95 11.56 -26.25
N SER A 5 -7.80 11.82 -27.55
CA SER A 5 -8.83 12.49 -28.36
C SER A 5 -10.05 11.59 -28.55
N THR A 6 -9.83 10.29 -28.76
CA THR A 6 -10.90 9.30 -28.86
C THR A 6 -11.66 9.21 -27.55
N TYR A 7 -10.96 9.09 -26.40
CA TYR A 7 -11.59 9.07 -25.07
C TYR A 7 -12.39 10.35 -24.80
N ARG A 8 -11.87 11.51 -25.22
CA ARG A 8 -12.56 12.80 -25.05
C ARG A 8 -13.78 12.99 -25.94
N GLY A 9 -13.80 12.32 -27.10
CA GLY A 9 -14.93 12.32 -28.03
C GLY A 9 -16.10 11.42 -27.62
N LEU A 10 -15.94 10.52 -26.64
CA LEU A 10 -17.06 9.68 -26.18
C LEU A 10 -18.11 10.50 -25.41
N ALA A 11 -19.36 10.03 -25.50
CA ALA A 11 -20.46 10.57 -24.73
C ALA A 11 -20.13 10.54 -23.21
N PRO A 12 -20.47 11.58 -22.43
CA PRO A 12 -20.11 11.69 -21.01
C PRO A 12 -20.54 10.48 -20.17
N LYS A 13 -21.71 9.90 -20.47
CA LYS A 13 -22.24 8.71 -19.79
C LYS A 13 -21.36 7.47 -20.02
N THR A 14 -20.87 7.27 -21.25
CA THR A 14 -20.02 6.13 -21.60
C THR A 14 -18.65 6.23 -20.91
N ARG A 15 -18.12 7.45 -20.75
CA ARG A 15 -16.86 7.70 -20.04
C ARG A 15 -16.98 7.41 -18.54
N ALA A 16 -18.10 7.82 -17.94
CA ALA A 16 -18.42 7.52 -16.55
C ALA A 16 -18.58 6.01 -16.33
N LEU A 17 -19.34 5.32 -17.18
CA LEU A 17 -19.52 3.87 -17.10
C LEU A 17 -18.18 3.13 -17.22
N PHE A 18 -17.33 3.53 -18.18
CA PHE A 18 -16.01 2.95 -18.38
C PHE A 18 -15.09 3.20 -17.17
N GLY A 19 -15.08 4.42 -16.64
CA GLY A 19 -14.32 4.76 -15.43
C GLY A 19 -14.75 3.94 -14.22
N VAL A 20 -16.06 3.80 -14.00
CA VAL A 20 -16.61 2.95 -12.92
C VAL A 20 -16.26 1.49 -13.14
N GLY A 21 -16.32 0.99 -14.38
CA GLY A 21 -15.94 -0.39 -14.71
C GLY A 21 -14.46 -0.67 -14.41
N VAL A 22 -13.56 0.25 -14.79
CA VAL A 22 -12.12 0.13 -14.49
C VAL A 22 -11.87 0.19 -12.99
N MET A 23 -12.52 1.11 -12.27
CA MET A 23 -12.39 1.19 -10.81
C MET A 23 -12.93 -0.07 -10.12
N ALA A 24 -14.08 -0.58 -10.53
CA ALA A 24 -14.62 -1.84 -10.03
C ALA A 24 -13.66 -3.01 -10.28
N TRP A 25 -13.11 -3.12 -11.49
CA TRP A 25 -12.12 -4.15 -11.83
C TRP A 25 -10.84 -4.02 -10.98
N ALA A 26 -10.35 -2.80 -10.77
CA ALA A 26 -9.20 -2.54 -9.92
C ALA A 26 -9.46 -2.91 -8.46
N THR A 27 -10.65 -2.59 -7.91
CA THR A 27 -11.02 -2.97 -6.54
C THR A 27 -11.13 -4.48 -6.37
N ILE A 28 -11.64 -5.20 -7.37
CA ILE A 28 -11.69 -6.66 -7.38
C ILE A 28 -10.28 -7.24 -7.46
N GLY A 29 -9.39 -6.64 -8.27
CA GLY A 29 -7.98 -7.02 -8.35
C GLY A 29 -7.25 -6.83 -7.01
N LEU A 30 -7.49 -5.70 -6.34
CA LEU A 30 -6.90 -5.40 -5.03
C LEU A 30 -7.45 -6.31 -3.92
N TRP A 31 -8.76 -6.60 -3.93
CA TRP A 31 -9.35 -7.57 -2.99
C TRP A 31 -8.89 -9.01 -3.27
N THR A 32 -8.57 -9.30 -4.53
CA THR A 32 -7.97 -10.56 -4.93
C THR A 32 -6.50 -10.65 -4.49
N SER A 33 -5.78 -9.54 -4.29
CA SER A 33 -4.38 -9.51 -3.84
C SER A 33 -4.04 -10.46 -2.67
N PRO A 34 -4.79 -10.51 -1.55
CA PRO A 34 -4.56 -11.50 -0.49
C PRO A 34 -4.79 -12.94 -0.95
N LYS A 35 -5.72 -13.20 -1.88
CA LYS A 35 -5.90 -14.52 -2.49
C LYS A 35 -4.84 -14.86 -3.53
N VAL A 36 -4.24 -13.87 -4.18
CA VAL A 36 -3.10 -14.10 -5.10
C VAL A 36 -1.84 -14.42 -4.29
N GLU A 37 -1.64 -13.82 -3.12
CA GLU A 37 -0.56 -14.18 -2.19
C GLU A 37 -0.73 -15.61 -1.64
N ASP A 38 -1.96 -16.01 -1.29
CA ASP A 38 -2.31 -17.41 -0.95
C ASP A 38 -2.09 -18.38 -2.13
N ALA A 39 -2.53 -18.00 -3.34
CA ALA A 39 -2.48 -18.87 -4.52
C ALA A 39 -1.08 -18.95 -5.17
N LEU A 40 -0.26 -17.91 -5.03
CA LEU A 40 1.16 -17.91 -5.43
C LEU A 40 2.07 -18.60 -4.40
N GLY A 41 1.52 -19.06 -3.26
CA GLY A 41 2.28 -19.77 -2.23
C GLY A 41 3.29 -18.91 -1.48
N MET A 42 3.15 -17.57 -1.54
CA MET A 42 3.98 -16.60 -0.81
C MET A 42 3.26 -16.06 0.43
N HIS A 43 2.30 -16.82 0.97
CA HIS A 43 1.74 -16.50 2.26
C HIS A 43 2.82 -16.76 3.31
N ALA A 44 3.35 -15.68 3.91
CA ALA A 44 4.18 -15.80 5.11
C ALA A 44 3.39 -16.64 6.12
N SER A 45 3.93 -17.80 6.49
CA SER A 45 3.26 -18.70 7.42
C SER A 45 3.01 -17.93 8.73
N LYS A 46 2.00 -18.32 9.53
CA LYS A 46 1.72 -17.63 10.80
C LYS A 46 2.97 -17.53 11.71
N GLU A 47 3.90 -18.48 11.60
CA GLU A 47 5.20 -18.42 12.26
C GLU A 47 6.09 -17.29 11.76
N GLU A 48 6.11 -17.01 10.45
CA GLU A 48 6.89 -15.92 9.88
C GLU A 48 6.33 -14.55 10.26
N GLN A 49 5.01 -14.40 10.38
CA GLN A 49 4.40 -13.18 10.95
C GLN A 49 4.77 -12.98 12.41
N GLU A 50 4.74 -14.02 13.24
CA GLU A 50 5.14 -13.93 14.65
C GLU A 50 6.64 -13.71 14.84
N ALA A 51 7.47 -14.23 13.92
CA ALA A 51 8.90 -13.96 13.87
C ALA A 51 9.19 -12.53 13.40
N LEU A 52 8.41 -12.01 12.45
CA LEU A 52 8.55 -10.64 11.97
C LEU A 52 8.05 -9.64 13.01
N ASP A 53 6.95 -9.92 13.71
CA ASP A 53 6.43 -9.08 14.80
C ASP A 53 7.44 -9.02 15.97
N ARG A 54 8.07 -10.15 16.30
CA ARG A 54 9.21 -10.19 17.24
C ARG A 54 10.43 -9.40 16.76
N GLN A 55 10.73 -9.42 15.45
CA GLN A 55 11.85 -8.67 14.86
C GLN A 55 11.56 -7.17 14.70
N LEU A 56 10.30 -6.79 14.46
CA LEU A 56 9.82 -5.41 14.35
C LEU A 56 9.65 -4.75 15.72
N ALA A 57 9.52 -5.53 16.79
CA ALA A 57 9.53 -5.05 18.17
C ALA A 57 10.90 -4.51 18.67
N VAL A 58 11.87 -4.30 17.77
CA VAL A 58 13.12 -3.60 18.10
C VAL A 58 12.79 -2.16 18.45
N ARG A 59 12.84 -1.87 19.76
CA ARG A 59 12.70 -0.53 20.31
C ARG A 59 13.92 0.31 19.92
N ILE A 60 13.78 1.08 18.85
CA ILE A 60 14.75 2.12 18.50
C ILE A 60 14.60 3.24 19.53
N SER A 61 15.41 3.19 20.58
CA SER A 61 15.58 4.33 21.49
C SER A 61 16.65 5.25 20.91
N ARG A 62 16.32 6.54 20.76
CA ARG A 62 17.29 7.57 20.38
C ARG A 62 18.25 7.77 21.56
N VAL A 63 19.42 7.15 21.50
CA VAL A 63 20.53 7.48 22.42
C VAL A 63 21.15 8.78 21.94
N GLY A 64 20.99 9.85 22.74
CA GLY A 64 21.56 11.17 22.47
C GLY A 64 20.53 12.28 22.59
N GLY A 65 20.21 12.62 23.85
CA GLY A 65 19.45 13.81 24.23
C GLY A 65 19.97 14.40 25.54
N ASP A 66 21.26 14.21 25.82
CA ASP A 66 21.91 14.79 26.99
C ASP A 66 22.48 16.14 26.57
N GLU A 67 21.59 17.12 26.37
CA GLU A 67 21.99 18.52 26.39
C GLU A 67 22.41 18.85 27.83
N SER A 68 23.72 18.74 28.03
CA SER A 68 24.48 19.31 29.13
C SER A 68 24.04 20.75 29.38
N LYS A 69 23.18 20.90 30.38
CA LYS A 69 22.77 22.19 30.92
C LYS A 69 22.79 22.03 32.43
N ASP A 70 23.94 22.36 33.02
CA ASP A 70 24.08 22.91 34.37
C ASP A 70 25.57 23.02 34.74
N GLU A 71 26.32 23.87 34.02
CA GLU A 71 27.56 24.48 34.54
C GLU A 71 27.76 25.86 33.91
N THR A 72 27.15 26.91 34.48
CA THR A 72 27.81 28.23 34.67
C THR A 72 26.99 29.19 35.55
N ASN A 73 27.57 29.48 36.72
CA ASN A 73 27.41 30.64 37.61
C ASN A 73 26.13 30.80 38.45
#